data_AF-A0A1F8GMT5-F1
#
_entry.id   AF-A0A1F8GMT5-F1
#
_cell.length_a   1.000
_cell.length_b   1.000
_cell.length_c   1.000
_cell.angle_alpha   90.00
_cell.angle_beta   90.00
_cell.angle_gamma   90.00
#
_symmetry.space_group_name_H-M   'P 1'
#
loop_
_entity.id
_entity.type
_entity.pdbx_description
1 polymer ?
#
loop_
_entity_poly.entity_id
_entity_poly.type
_entity_poly.pdbx_seq_one_letter_code
_entity_poly.pdbx_strand_id
1 'polypeptide(L)' 'MPKRVFVIHGDNDEWVPMERAEELRNRLSAKLIIVKGGGHFSGSDGVLDLPVALEELLNMAK' A
#
# COMPACT_ATOMS: atom_id res chain seq x y z
N MET A 1 -10.33 18.39 8.46
CA MET A 1 -10.70 17.16 7.73
C MET A 1 -10.04 15.97 8.43
N PRO A 2 -10.69 14.80 8.51
CA PRO A 2 -10.04 13.60 9.04
C PRO A 2 -8.83 13.23 8.18
N LYS A 3 -7.76 12.75 8.83
CA LYS A 3 -6.53 12.31 8.16
C LYS A 3 -6.83 11.01 7.41
N ARG A 4 -6.72 11.02 6.08
CA ARG A 4 -6.90 9.83 5.22
C ARG A 4 -5.53 9.41 4.69
N VAL A 5 -4.89 8.49 5.38
CA VAL A 5 -3.58 7.94 5.00
C VAL A 5 -3.75 6.45 4.75
N PHE A 6 -3.14 5.96 3.69
CA PHE A 6 -3.17 4.56 3.28
C PHE A 6 -1.73 4.06 3.14
N VAL A 7 -1.51 2.81 3.55
CA VAL A 7 -0.29 2.05 3.29
C VAL A 7 -0.70 0.88 2.40
N ILE A 8 -0.04 0.70 1.27
CA ILE A 8 -0.30 -0.41 0.34
C ILE A 8 0.95 -1.28 0.33
N HIS A 9 0.79 -2.59 0.53
CA HIS A 9 1.92 -3.51 0.65
C HIS A 9 1.60 -4.87 0.01
N GLY A 10 2.54 -5.47 -0.70
CA GLY A 10 2.43 -6.83 -1.20
C GLY A 10 2.65 -7.84 -0.07
N ASP A 11 1.89 -8.94 -0.03
CA ASP A 11 2.09 -9.98 1.00
C ASP A 11 3.33 -10.86 0.77
N ASN A 12 3.96 -10.75 -0.40
CA ASN A 12 5.15 -11.45 -0.81
C ASN A 12 6.28 -10.49 -1.26
N ASP A 13 6.35 -9.29 -0.67
CA ASP A 13 7.47 -8.37 -0.86
C ASP A 13 8.77 -8.95 -0.27
N GLU A 14 9.75 -9.25 -1.11
CA GLU A 14 11.04 -9.84 -0.70
C GLU A 14 12.03 -8.80 -0.16
N TRP A 15 11.75 -7.51 -0.35
CA TRP A 15 12.66 -6.40 -0.01
C TRP A 15 12.25 -5.69 1.27
N VAL A 16 10.94 -5.49 1.46
CA VAL A 16 10.39 -4.83 2.64
C VAL A 16 9.46 -5.81 3.36
N PRO A 17 9.77 -6.21 4.59
CA PRO A 17 8.94 -7.18 5.30
C PRO A 17 7.65 -6.55 5.84
N MET A 18 6.59 -7.35 5.98
CA MET A 18 5.23 -6.93 6.38
C MET A 18 5.21 -6.10 7.67
N GLU A 19 6.08 -6.41 8.63
CA GLU A 19 6.18 -5.71 9.91
C GLU A 19 6.47 -4.21 9.73
N ARG A 20 7.16 -3.81 8.66
CA ARG A 20 7.40 -2.40 8.34
C ARG A 20 6.13 -1.69 7.88
N ALA A 21 5.29 -2.38 7.11
CA ALA A 21 3.99 -1.84 6.70
C ALA A 21 3.06 -1.70 7.92
N GLU A 22 3.07 -2.67 8.84
CA GLU A 22 2.33 -2.60 10.11
C GLU A 22 2.84 -1.47 11.02
N GLU A 23 4.16 -1.31 11.15
CA GLU A 23 4.79 -0.20 11.89
C GLU A 23 4.35 1.15 11.32
N LEU A 24 4.43 1.31 10.00
CA LEU A 24 4.05 2.54 9.31
C LEU A 24 2.56 2.85 9.48
N ARG A 25 1.71 1.82 9.37
CA ARG A 25 0.26 1.90 9.64
C ARG A 25 0.00 2.51 11.01
N ASN A 26 0.65 1.97 12.05
CA ASN A 26 0.47 2.41 13.43
C ASN A 26 0.95 3.86 13.61
N ARG A 27 2.14 4.18 13.12
CA ARG A 27 2.76 5.51 13.28
C ARG A 27 1.99 6.62 12.58
N LEU A 28 1.36 6.32 11.44
CA LEU A 28 0.59 7.29 10.67
C LEU A 28 -0.90 7.30 10.98
N SER A 29 -1.39 6.35 11.80
CA SER A 29 -2.82 6.06 11.96
C SER A 29 -3.48 5.83 10.59
N ALA A 30 -2.80 5.07 9.73
CA ALA A 30 -3.21 4.81 8.36
C ALA A 30 -4.03 3.52 8.24
N LYS A 31 -4.77 3.38 7.14
CA LYS A 31 -5.35 2.10 6.72
C LYS A 31 -4.27 1.30 5.98
N LEU A 32 -3.99 0.07 6.42
CA LEU A 32 -3.11 -0.86 5.69
C LEU A 32 -3.93 -1.70 4.72
N ILE A 33 -3.49 -1.75 3.47
CA ILE A 33 -4.06 -2.54 2.38
C ILE A 33 -3.00 -3.54 1.95
N ILE A 34 -3.36 -4.83 2.00
CA ILE A 34 -2.48 -5.93 1.60
C ILE A 34 -2.91 -6.42 0.22
N VAL A 35 -1.98 -6.43 -0.73
CA VAL A 35 -2.19 -6.93 -2.09
C VAL A 35 -1.59 -8.32 -2.18
N LYS A 36 -2.45 -9.33 -2.35
CA LYS A 36 -2.02 -10.72 -2.50
C LYS A 36 -1.20 -10.91 -3.77
N GLY A 37 0.02 -11.43 -3.64
CA GLY A 37 0.98 -11.58 -4.73
C GLY A 37 1.52 -10.26 -5.27
N GLY A 38 1.42 -9.16 -4.50
CA GLY A 38 1.77 -7.81 -4.96
C GLY A 38 3.26 -7.51 -5.12
N GLY A 39 4.15 -8.34 -4.56
CA GLY A 39 5.60 -8.12 -4.58
C GLY A 39 5.99 -6.73 -4.04
N HIS A 40 7.02 -6.13 -4.63
CA HIS A 40 7.52 -4.80 -4.24
C HIS A 40 6.93 -3.66 -5.07
N PHE A 41 5.98 -3.96 -5.96
CA PHE A 41 5.43 -3.01 -6.93
C PHE A 41 6.49 -2.30 -7.79
N SER A 42 7.60 -2.98 -8.04
CA SER A 42 8.71 -2.40 -8.80
C SER A 42 8.51 -2.59 -10.30
N GLY A 43 9.12 -1.73 -11.11
CA GLY A 43 9.15 -1.93 -12.57
C GLY A 43 9.88 -3.23 -12.97
N SER A 44 10.84 -3.68 -12.16
CA SER A 44 11.49 -5.00 -12.32
C SER A 44 10.53 -6.18 -12.10
N ASP A 45 9.46 -5.99 -11.32
CA ASP A 45 8.39 -6.98 -11.13
C ASP A 45 7.36 -6.94 -12.27
N GLY A 46 7.56 -6.10 -13.29
CA GLY A 46 6.62 -5.89 -14.39
C GLY A 46 5.37 -5.10 -13.98
N VAL A 47 5.38 -4.46 -12.80
CA VAL A 47 4.26 -3.67 -12.30
C VAL A 47 4.27 -2.30 -12.99
N LEU A 48 3.36 -2.13 -13.94
CA LEU A 48 3.16 -0.87 -14.68
C LEU A 48 1.95 -0.07 -14.19
N ASP A 49 1.00 -0.76 -13.55
CA ASP A 49 -0.23 -0.20 -13.04
C ASP A 49 -0.43 -0.61 -11.59
N LEU A 50 -0.93 0.31 -10.77
CA LEU A 50 -1.33 0.03 -9.37
C LEU A 50 -2.75 0.55 -9.11
N PRO A 51 -3.79 -0.15 -9.60
CA PRO A 51 -5.18 0.34 -9.57
C PRO A 51 -5.68 0.67 -8.16
N VAL A 52 -5.28 -0.12 -7.16
CA VAL A 52 -5.66 0.10 -5.74
C VAL A 52 -5.23 1.48 -5.22
N ALA A 53 -4.09 2.01 -5.68
CA ALA A 53 -3.65 3.35 -5.30
C ALA A 53 -4.56 4.43 -5.90
N LEU A 54 -4.97 4.27 -7.16
CA LEU A 54 -5.90 5.18 -7.83
C LEU A 54 -7.29 5.14 -7.18
N GLU A 55 -7.81 3.94 -6.90
CA GLU A 55 -9.13 3.75 -6.29
C GLU A 55 -9.22 4.43 -4.92
N GLU A 56 -8.21 4.23 -4.06
CA GLU A 56 -8.21 4.86 -2.74
C GLU A 56 -8.01 6.37 -2.82
N LEU A 57 -7.20 6.86 -3.77
CA LEU A 57 -7.08 8.29 -4.03
C LEU A 57 -8.41 8.92 -4.45
N LEU A 58 -9.18 8.26 -5.32
CA LEU A 58 -10.51 8.73 -5.71
C LEU A 58 -11.51 8.67 -4.56
N ASN A 59 -11.43 7.66 -3.70
CA ASN A 59 -12.25 7.58 -2.49
C ASN A 59 -11.92 8.69 -1.48
N MET A 60 -10.68 9.19 -1.48
CA MET A 60 -10.30 10.36 -0.68
C MET A 60 -10.88 11.68 -1.21
N ALA A 61 -11.20 11.76 -2.50
CA ALA A 61 -11.71 12.99 -3.12
C ALA A 61 -13.24 13.14 -3.01
N LYS A 62 -13.94 12.06 -2.64
CA LYS A 62 -15.36 12.06 -2.29
C LYS A 62 -15.58 12.65 -0.90
#